data_AF-A0A2D8MF76-F1
#
_entry.id   AF-A0A2D8MF76-F1
#
_cell.length_a   1.000
_cell.length_b   1.000
_cell.length_c   1.000
_cell.angle_alpha   90.00
_cell.angle_beta   90.00
_cell.angle_gamma   90.00
#
_symmetry.space_group_name_H-M   'P 1'
#
loop_
_entity.id
_entity.type
_entity.pdbx_description
1 polymer ?
#
loop_
_entity_poly.entity_id
_entity_poly.type
_entity_poly.pdbx_seq_one_letter_code
_entity_poly.pdbx_strand_id
1 'polypeptide(L)'
;MTEFQKPPPLDIKCTSTDCDNDLHCFKQLKKMTPDQRGKCRDCGADLVDWKRLHRRDGTDAAHTFEALQHEMIRHHFFHRPVDEVAMRHAQRKGRLALKDAAHDRLRKYLAIAEPPRDGRQTPLEGNAIFYAQHATATCCRTCLEYWHNIPKGRPLTKEEFDYCASLIDLFLDTKLPDLADEPIKVPRRLKGLPPEAPEAHP
;
A
#
# COMPACT_ATOMS: atom_id res chain seq x y z
N MET A 1 20.42 -18.97 -25.41
CA MET A 1 19.27 -18.52 -24.61
C MET A 1 19.72 -17.26 -23.91
N THR A 2 19.27 -16.08 -24.36
CA THR A 2 19.60 -14.80 -23.72
C THR A 2 19.06 -14.82 -22.29
N GLU A 3 19.94 -14.70 -21.31
CA GLU A 3 19.56 -14.58 -19.90
C GLU A 3 18.58 -13.41 -19.75
N PHE A 4 17.38 -13.68 -19.23
CA PHE A 4 16.43 -12.64 -18.87
C PHE A 4 17.05 -11.85 -17.71
N GLN A 5 17.65 -10.70 -18.02
CA GLN A 5 18.02 -9.73 -17.00
C GLN A 5 16.75 -9.02 -16.55
N LYS A 6 16.29 -9.36 -15.34
CA LYS A 6 15.20 -8.62 -14.69
C LYS A 6 15.62 -7.14 -14.66
N PRO A 7 14.84 -6.22 -15.26
CA PRO A 7 15.18 -4.80 -15.22
C PRO A 7 15.31 -4.36 -13.75
N PRO A 8 16.22 -3.42 -13.46
CA PRO A 8 16.35 -2.89 -12.10
C PRO A 8 14.96 -2.43 -11.62
N PRO A 9 14.60 -2.69 -10.36
CA PRO A 9 13.33 -2.21 -9.82
C PRO A 9 13.19 -0.71 -10.10
N LEU A 10 12.06 -0.30 -10.67
CA LEU A 10 11.77 1.11 -10.86
C LEU A 10 11.96 1.85 -9.52
N ASP A 11 12.80 2.89 -9.50
CA ASP A 11 12.96 3.81 -8.36
C ASP A 11 11.68 4.65 -8.21
N ILE A 12 10.62 3.98 -7.77
CA ILE A 12 9.30 4.58 -7.66
C ILE A 12 9.23 5.43 -6.40
N LYS A 13 8.77 6.68 -6.56
CA LYS A 13 8.61 7.64 -5.49
C LYS A 13 7.13 7.89 -5.28
N CYS A 14 6.76 8.34 -4.09
CA CYS A 14 5.38 8.80 -3.81
C CYS A 14 4.96 10.02 -4.64
N THR A 15 5.85 10.56 -5.46
CA THR A 15 5.63 11.71 -6.34
C THR A 15 5.81 11.36 -7.81
N SER A 16 6.08 10.10 -8.14
CA SER A 16 6.21 9.66 -9.53
C SER A 16 4.84 9.71 -10.20
N THR A 17 4.87 9.98 -11.51
CA THR A 17 3.72 10.05 -12.40
C THR A 17 4.09 9.43 -13.74
N ASP A 18 3.08 8.96 -14.45
CA ASP A 18 3.10 8.51 -15.83
C ASP A 18 1.74 8.84 -16.44
N CYS A 19 1.48 10.14 -16.57
CA CYS A 19 0.16 10.67 -16.93
C CYS A 19 -0.32 10.21 -18.30
N ASP A 20 0.59 9.90 -19.22
CA ASP A 20 0.26 9.39 -20.57
C ASP A 20 -0.38 7.99 -20.50
N ASN A 21 -0.13 7.23 -19.43
CA ASN A 21 -0.70 5.91 -19.16
C ASN A 21 -1.79 5.95 -18.06
N ASP A 22 -2.40 7.11 -17.82
CA ASP A 22 -3.42 7.34 -16.78
C ASP A 22 -2.96 7.05 -15.34
N LEU A 23 -1.65 7.17 -15.09
CA LEU A 23 -1.04 7.02 -13.77
C LEU A 23 -0.58 8.38 -13.23
N HIS A 24 -1.29 8.88 -12.24
CA HIS A 24 -1.19 10.25 -11.75
C HIS A 24 -0.55 10.33 -10.36
N CYS A 25 -0.46 11.55 -9.80
CA CYS A 25 -0.09 11.75 -8.40
C CYS A 25 -0.95 12.86 -7.78
N PHE A 26 -1.70 12.53 -6.74
CA PHE A 26 -2.65 13.44 -6.11
C PHE A 26 -2.11 14.11 -4.84
N LYS A 27 -0.92 13.70 -4.37
CA LYS A 27 -0.24 14.40 -3.26
C LYS A 27 0.05 15.84 -3.68
N GLN A 28 -0.43 16.80 -2.90
CA GLN A 28 -0.44 18.21 -3.27
C GLN A 28 0.96 18.88 -3.19
N LEU A 29 1.20 19.87 -4.06
CA LEU A 29 2.35 20.77 -3.99
C LEU A 29 2.00 22.00 -3.15
N LYS A 30 3.00 22.60 -2.47
CA LYS A 30 2.79 23.83 -1.67
C LYS A 30 2.23 25.00 -2.47
N LYS A 31 2.51 25.06 -3.78
CA LYS A 31 2.11 26.13 -4.69
C LYS A 31 0.71 25.95 -5.30
N MET A 32 0.03 24.83 -5.02
CA MET A 32 -1.30 24.56 -5.60
C MET A 32 -2.37 25.41 -4.92
N THR A 33 -3.25 25.99 -5.74
CA THR A 33 -4.43 26.74 -5.29
C THR A 33 -5.49 25.79 -4.70
N PRO A 34 -6.45 26.28 -3.91
CA PRO A 34 -7.50 25.44 -3.33
C PRO A 34 -8.31 24.62 -4.37
N ASP A 35 -8.58 25.18 -5.55
CA ASP A 35 -9.31 24.54 -6.65
C ASP A 35 -8.50 23.49 -7.43
N GLN A 36 -7.17 23.50 -7.26
CA GLN A 36 -6.27 22.47 -7.80
C GLN A 36 -6.12 21.28 -6.85
N ARG A 37 -6.50 21.42 -5.58
CA ARG A 37 -6.37 20.34 -4.58
C ARG A 37 -7.28 19.19 -4.93
N GLY A 38 -6.71 17.98 -4.97
CA GLY A 38 -7.42 16.77 -5.41
C GLY A 38 -7.19 16.43 -6.89
N LYS A 39 -6.57 17.32 -7.66
CA LYS A 39 -6.17 17.03 -9.05
C LYS A 39 -4.75 16.47 -9.10
N CYS A 40 -4.43 15.78 -10.19
CA CYS A 40 -3.07 15.36 -10.49
C CYS A 40 -2.14 16.59 -10.46
N ARG A 41 -1.03 16.48 -9.73
CA ARG A 41 -0.08 17.58 -9.56
C ARG A 41 0.64 18.01 -10.84
N ASP A 42 0.71 17.13 -11.84
CA ASP A 42 1.54 17.32 -13.03
C ASP A 42 0.69 17.69 -14.25
N CYS A 43 -0.38 16.95 -14.53
CA CYS A 43 -1.27 17.22 -15.67
C CYS A 43 -2.60 17.90 -15.29
N GLY A 44 -2.96 17.95 -14.01
CA GLY A 44 -4.23 18.53 -13.56
C GLY A 44 -5.46 17.66 -13.72
N ALA A 45 -5.32 16.37 -14.08
CA ALA A 45 -6.45 15.44 -14.18
C ALA A 45 -7.24 15.33 -12.87
N ASP A 46 -8.58 15.33 -12.98
CA ASP A 46 -9.53 15.29 -11.86
C ASP A 46 -10.36 14.01 -11.97
N LEU A 47 -9.82 12.90 -11.45
CA LEU A 47 -10.34 11.55 -11.69
C LEU A 47 -10.99 10.92 -10.46
N VAL A 48 -10.77 11.48 -9.27
CA VAL A 48 -11.15 10.87 -8.01
C VAL A 48 -12.40 11.55 -7.46
N ASP A 49 -13.45 10.77 -7.16
CA ASP A 49 -14.59 11.26 -6.39
C ASP A 49 -14.21 11.39 -4.90
N TRP A 50 -13.55 12.50 -4.57
CA TRP A 50 -13.13 12.81 -3.21
C TRP A 50 -14.28 12.85 -2.22
N LYS A 51 -15.48 13.27 -2.64
CA LYS A 51 -16.65 13.32 -1.74
C LYS A 51 -17.06 11.92 -1.32
N ARG A 52 -17.10 10.98 -2.27
CA ARG A 52 -17.40 9.57 -2.00
C ARG A 52 -16.34 8.92 -1.12
N LEU A 53 -15.06 9.11 -1.45
CA LEU A 53 -13.94 8.50 -0.74
C LEU A 53 -13.82 9.03 0.71
N HIS A 54 -13.97 10.34 0.92
CA HIS A 54 -13.83 10.95 2.25
C HIS A 54 -14.95 10.57 3.25
N ARG A 55 -15.99 9.87 2.81
CA ARG A 55 -16.96 9.21 3.71
C ARG A 55 -16.30 8.11 4.54
N ARG A 56 -15.19 7.54 4.05
CA ARG A 56 -14.45 6.42 4.68
C ARG A 56 -15.37 5.24 5.00
N ASP A 57 -16.21 4.89 4.04
CA ASP A 57 -17.13 3.75 4.14
C ASP A 57 -16.37 2.46 3.84
N GLY A 58 -16.18 1.62 4.86
CA GLY A 58 -15.49 0.34 4.70
C GLY A 58 -16.20 -0.65 3.78
N THR A 59 -17.51 -0.48 3.55
CA THR A 59 -18.27 -1.30 2.59
C THR A 59 -18.04 -0.90 1.14
N ASP A 60 -17.48 0.30 0.91
CA ASP A 60 -17.17 0.88 -0.41
C ASP A 60 -15.67 0.73 -0.76
N ALA A 61 -15.02 -0.28 -0.21
CA ALA A 61 -13.59 -0.52 -0.38
C ALA A 61 -13.20 -0.78 -1.84
N ALA A 62 -14.07 -1.43 -2.62
CA ALA A 62 -13.83 -1.70 -4.04
C ALA A 62 -13.62 -0.39 -4.83
N HIS A 63 -14.50 0.60 -4.62
CA HIS A 63 -14.35 1.92 -5.23
C HIS A 63 -13.11 2.64 -4.72
N THR A 64 -12.79 2.52 -3.44
CA THR A 64 -11.58 3.09 -2.86
C THR A 64 -10.31 2.53 -3.52
N PHE A 65 -10.27 1.22 -3.76
CA PHE A 65 -9.15 0.55 -4.44
C PHE A 65 -9.03 0.95 -5.90
N GLU A 66 -10.15 1.07 -6.62
CA GLU A 66 -10.17 1.59 -7.99
C GLU A 66 -9.60 3.01 -8.05
N ALA A 67 -10.10 3.92 -7.20
CA ALA A 67 -9.64 5.29 -7.13
C ALA A 67 -8.13 5.40 -6.81
N LEU A 68 -7.67 4.63 -5.81
CA LEU A 68 -6.25 4.59 -5.43
C LEU A 68 -5.35 4.18 -6.60
N GLN A 69 -5.79 3.26 -7.45
CA GLN A 69 -5.00 2.75 -8.57
C GLN A 69 -4.78 3.77 -9.71
N HIS A 70 -5.44 4.92 -9.70
CA HIS A 70 -5.06 6.04 -10.56
C HIS A 70 -3.78 6.74 -10.09
N GLU A 71 -3.28 6.49 -8.88
CA GLU A 71 -1.99 7.03 -8.43
C GLU A 71 -0.85 6.04 -8.69
N MET A 72 0.18 6.47 -9.41
CA MET A 72 1.26 5.61 -9.92
C MET A 72 1.89 4.73 -8.82
N ILE A 73 2.21 5.31 -7.66
CA ILE A 73 2.81 4.55 -6.55
C ILE A 73 1.85 3.47 -6.04
N ARG A 74 0.55 3.75 -5.97
CA ARG A 74 -0.44 2.79 -5.48
C ARG A 74 -0.66 1.70 -6.50
N HIS A 75 -0.85 2.08 -7.77
CA HIS A 75 -0.94 1.17 -8.90
C HIS A 75 0.22 0.17 -8.89
N HIS A 76 1.45 0.65 -8.72
CA HIS A 76 2.63 -0.22 -8.61
C HIS A 76 2.51 -1.24 -7.50
N PHE A 77 2.03 -0.87 -6.31
CA PHE A 77 1.87 -1.79 -5.18
C PHE A 77 0.68 -2.75 -5.33
N PHE A 78 -0.39 -2.34 -6.01
CA PHE A 78 -1.48 -3.23 -6.38
C PHE A 78 -1.02 -4.32 -7.35
N HIS A 79 -0.16 -3.99 -8.32
CA HIS A 79 0.19 -4.91 -9.41
C HIS A 79 1.50 -5.67 -9.21
N ARG A 80 2.52 -5.07 -8.58
CA ARG A 80 3.80 -5.76 -8.39
C ARG A 80 3.63 -7.04 -7.56
N PRO A 81 4.33 -8.13 -7.86
CA PRO A 81 4.35 -9.29 -6.99
C PRO A 81 4.99 -8.92 -5.64
N VAL A 82 4.51 -9.57 -4.58
CA VAL A 82 5.23 -9.54 -3.30
C VAL A 82 6.54 -10.28 -3.46
N ASP A 83 7.62 -9.74 -2.89
CA ASP A 83 8.93 -10.38 -2.96
C ASP A 83 8.96 -11.71 -2.15
N GLU A 84 9.94 -12.55 -2.47
CA GLU A 84 10.06 -13.88 -1.85
C GLU A 84 10.21 -13.80 -0.32
N VAL A 85 10.89 -12.78 0.21
CA VAL A 85 11.09 -12.60 1.65
C VAL A 85 9.76 -12.28 2.33
N ALA A 86 8.97 -11.38 1.73
CA ALA A 86 7.63 -11.04 2.16
C ALA A 86 6.69 -12.26 2.13
N MET A 87 6.71 -13.04 1.04
CA MET A 87 5.86 -14.22 0.88
C MET A 87 6.21 -15.29 1.93
N ARG A 88 7.49 -15.64 2.09
CA ARG A 88 7.93 -16.62 3.11
C ARG A 88 7.66 -16.13 4.53
N HIS A 89 7.72 -14.82 4.78
CA HIS A 89 7.31 -14.26 6.07
C HIS A 89 5.80 -14.43 6.30
N ALA A 90 4.97 -14.13 5.30
CA ALA A 90 3.52 -14.30 5.37
C ALA A 90 3.14 -15.78 5.62
N GLN A 91 3.71 -16.71 4.84
CA GLN A 91 3.49 -18.15 4.98
C GLN A 91 3.87 -18.69 6.37
N ARG A 92 5.02 -18.27 6.93
CA ARG A 92 5.43 -18.67 8.29
C ARG A 92 4.53 -18.11 9.39
N LYS A 93 3.76 -17.08 9.09
CA LYS A 93 2.90 -16.40 10.05
C LYS A 93 1.45 -16.86 9.94
N GLY A 94 0.99 -17.25 8.76
CA GLY A 94 -0.42 -17.52 8.48
C GLY A 94 -1.21 -16.22 8.31
N ARG A 95 -2.37 -16.29 7.63
CA ARG A 95 -3.23 -15.14 7.33
C ARG A 95 -3.69 -14.41 8.58
N LEU A 96 -4.16 -15.14 9.60
CA LEU A 96 -4.77 -14.55 10.79
C LEU A 96 -3.75 -13.70 11.56
N ALA A 97 -2.61 -14.29 11.91
CA ALA A 97 -1.56 -13.58 12.63
C ALA A 97 -0.82 -12.53 11.77
N LEU A 98 -0.98 -12.55 10.43
CA LEU A 98 -0.51 -11.50 9.53
C LEU A 98 -1.38 -10.26 9.63
N LYS A 99 -2.71 -10.43 9.67
CA LYS A 99 -3.67 -9.33 9.90
C LYS A 99 -3.48 -8.71 11.28
N ASP A 100 -3.35 -9.53 12.33
CA ASP A 100 -3.04 -9.02 13.68
C ASP A 100 -1.76 -8.19 13.71
N ALA A 101 -0.70 -8.69 13.05
CA ALA A 101 0.56 -7.96 12.94
C ALA A 101 0.43 -6.66 12.11
N ALA A 102 -0.47 -6.63 11.13
CA ALA A 102 -0.78 -5.43 10.37
C ALA A 102 -1.46 -4.38 11.26
N HIS A 103 -2.42 -4.80 12.10
CA HIS A 103 -3.12 -3.94 13.05
C HIS A 103 -2.17 -3.40 14.13
N ASP A 104 -1.28 -4.23 14.66
CA ASP A 104 -0.25 -3.81 15.62
C ASP A 104 0.71 -2.78 15.02
N ARG A 105 1.09 -2.99 13.75
CA ARG A 105 1.91 -2.04 13.02
C ARG A 105 1.17 -0.72 12.80
N LEU A 106 -0.10 -0.77 12.40
CA LEU A 106 -0.96 0.40 12.23
C LEU A 106 -1.03 1.18 13.55
N ARG A 107 -1.25 0.50 14.67
CA ARG A 107 -1.31 1.08 16.01
C ARG A 107 -0.01 1.78 16.39
N LYS A 108 1.13 1.12 16.15
CA LYS A 108 2.46 1.62 16.54
C LYS A 108 2.98 2.76 15.65
N TYR A 109 2.71 2.73 14.35
CA TYR A 109 3.38 3.61 13.37
C TYR A 109 2.45 4.55 12.60
N LEU A 110 1.13 4.52 12.86
CA LEU A 110 0.19 5.40 12.17
C LEU A 110 -0.93 5.93 13.07
N ALA A 111 -1.35 5.17 14.07
CA ALA A 111 -2.45 5.55 14.95
C ALA A 111 -2.09 6.66 15.95
N ILE A 112 -0.81 6.87 16.23
CA ILE A 112 -0.33 7.94 17.13
C ILE A 112 -0.24 9.29 16.41
N ALA A 113 -0.32 10.38 17.18
CA ALA A 113 -0.31 11.75 16.65
C ALA A 113 0.94 12.08 15.84
N GLU A 114 2.09 11.62 16.31
CA GLU A 114 3.41 11.89 15.74
C GLU A 114 4.20 10.58 15.53
N PRO A 115 3.98 9.87 14.42
CA PRO A 115 4.71 8.64 14.18
C PRO A 115 6.21 8.84 13.99
N PRO A 116 7.04 7.92 14.52
CA PRO A 116 8.47 7.99 14.30
C PRO A 116 8.79 7.82 12.81
N ARG A 117 9.59 8.75 12.26
CA ARG A 117 9.98 8.78 10.85
C ARG A 117 8.78 8.83 9.90
N ASP A 118 7.74 9.61 10.22
CA ASP A 118 6.57 9.77 9.35
C ASP A 118 6.98 10.17 7.91
N GLY A 119 6.42 9.47 6.93
CA GLY A 119 6.80 9.53 5.52
C GLY A 119 7.88 8.52 5.10
N ARG A 120 8.55 7.86 6.05
CA ARG A 120 9.59 6.84 5.81
C ARG A 120 9.46 5.63 6.74
N GLN A 121 8.38 5.53 7.51
CA GLN A 121 8.20 4.46 8.50
C GLN A 121 7.94 3.09 7.87
N THR A 122 7.44 3.06 6.62
CA THR A 122 7.05 1.85 5.90
C THR A 122 8.00 1.60 4.73
N PRO A 123 8.86 0.56 4.83
CA PRO A 123 9.72 0.13 3.71
C PRO A 123 8.92 -0.25 2.46
N LEU A 124 9.59 -0.46 1.33
CA LEU A 124 8.94 -0.80 0.06
C LEU A 124 8.84 -2.31 -0.20
N GLU A 125 9.50 -3.15 0.60
CA GLU A 125 9.61 -4.60 0.38
C GLU A 125 10.01 -5.37 1.66
N GLY A 126 9.98 -6.69 1.59
CA GLY A 126 10.40 -7.61 2.66
C GLY A 126 9.29 -8.00 3.65
N ASN A 127 8.11 -7.38 3.55
CA ASN A 127 6.93 -7.76 4.32
C ASN A 127 5.64 -7.38 3.58
N ALA A 128 4.69 -8.31 3.41
CA ALA A 128 3.43 -8.09 2.70
C ALA A 128 2.58 -6.95 3.29
N ILE A 129 2.69 -6.70 4.60
CA ILE A 129 2.02 -5.56 5.26
C ILE A 129 2.47 -4.23 4.65
N PHE A 130 3.73 -4.10 4.21
CA PHE A 130 4.22 -2.87 3.60
C PHE A 130 3.57 -2.61 2.24
N TYR A 131 3.34 -3.67 1.46
CA TYR A 131 2.64 -3.59 0.18
C TYR A 131 1.20 -3.12 0.40
N ALA A 132 0.52 -3.71 1.38
CA ALA A 132 -0.84 -3.31 1.75
C ALA A 132 -0.88 -1.84 2.18
N GLN A 133 0.05 -1.41 3.02
CA GLN A 133 0.09 -0.03 3.50
C GLN A 133 0.35 0.98 2.37
N HIS A 134 1.26 0.66 1.44
CA HIS A 134 1.50 1.54 0.30
C HIS A 134 0.34 1.51 -0.69
N ALA A 135 -0.25 0.36 -1.02
CA ALA A 135 -1.38 0.27 -1.93
C ALA A 135 -2.59 1.07 -1.42
N THR A 136 -2.90 0.94 -0.12
CA THR A 136 -4.10 1.53 0.51
C THR A 136 -3.90 2.97 1.02
N ALA A 137 -2.76 3.59 0.71
CA ALA A 137 -2.38 4.91 1.23
C ALA A 137 -2.38 5.01 2.79
N THR A 138 -2.14 3.89 3.48
CA THR A 138 -2.00 3.81 4.94
C THR A 138 -0.53 3.66 5.38
N CYS A 139 0.41 4.09 4.54
CA CYS A 139 1.85 4.00 4.82
C CYS A 139 2.41 5.14 5.67
N CYS A 140 1.77 6.32 5.68
CA CYS A 140 2.17 7.47 6.49
C CYS A 140 1.03 8.48 6.69
N ARG A 141 1.17 9.42 7.62
CA ARG A 141 0.11 10.40 7.93
C ARG A 141 -0.14 11.35 6.76
N THR A 142 0.87 11.61 5.93
CA THR A 142 0.65 12.40 4.70
C THR A 142 -0.30 11.68 3.75
N CYS A 143 -0.17 10.36 3.59
CA CYS A 143 -1.06 9.62 2.71
C CYS A 143 -2.48 9.56 3.27
N LEU A 144 -2.64 9.34 4.57
CA LEU A 144 -3.95 9.42 5.24
C LEU A 144 -4.63 10.79 5.06
N GLU A 145 -3.86 11.86 5.12
CA GLU A 145 -4.38 13.22 5.01
C GLU A 145 -5.01 13.50 3.64
N TYR A 146 -4.28 13.27 2.54
CA TYR A 146 -4.81 13.64 1.22
C TYR A 146 -5.71 12.58 0.58
N TRP A 147 -5.56 11.30 0.93
CA TRP A 147 -6.45 10.25 0.41
C TRP A 147 -7.70 10.09 1.26
N HIS A 148 -7.54 10.00 2.58
CA HIS A 148 -8.63 9.58 3.47
C HIS A 148 -9.23 10.74 4.27
N ASN A 149 -8.72 11.95 4.06
CA ASN A 149 -9.09 13.16 4.81
C ASN A 149 -8.96 12.99 6.34
N ILE A 150 -7.90 12.29 6.76
CA ILE A 150 -7.58 12.11 8.19
C ILE A 150 -6.41 13.02 8.56
N PRO A 151 -6.62 14.09 9.36
CA PRO A 151 -5.63 15.13 9.59
C PRO A 151 -4.45 14.65 10.43
N LYS A 152 -3.27 15.22 10.22
CA LYS A 152 -2.07 14.98 11.05
C LYS A 152 -2.19 15.60 12.44
N GLY A 153 -1.26 15.26 13.34
CA GLY A 153 -1.09 15.91 14.63
C GLY A 153 -2.09 15.48 15.71
N ARG A 154 -2.91 14.47 15.43
CA ARG A 154 -3.74 13.80 16.45
C ARG A 154 -3.76 12.29 16.26
N PRO A 155 -4.02 11.52 17.31
CA PRO A 155 -4.26 10.09 17.18
C PRO A 155 -5.44 9.80 16.26
N LEU A 156 -5.45 8.61 15.66
CA LEU A 156 -6.63 8.10 14.95
C LEU A 156 -7.77 7.89 15.94
N THR A 157 -9.01 8.17 15.51
CA THR A 157 -10.18 7.67 16.23
C THR A 157 -10.30 6.16 16.03
N LYS A 158 -11.17 5.53 16.81
CA LYS A 158 -11.44 4.09 16.65
C LYS A 158 -11.97 3.78 15.25
N GLU A 159 -12.88 4.60 14.74
CA GLU A 159 -13.51 4.43 13.42
C GLU A 159 -12.49 4.60 12.29
N GLU A 160 -11.59 5.59 12.40
CA GLU A 160 -10.53 5.79 11.42
C GLU A 160 -9.52 4.64 11.42
N PHE A 161 -9.19 4.11 12.61
CA PHE A 161 -8.33 2.94 12.75
C PHE A 161 -8.98 1.71 12.11
N ASP A 162 -10.24 1.42 12.45
CA ASP A 162 -10.98 0.27 11.96
C ASP A 162 -11.14 0.32 10.43
N TYR A 163 -11.41 1.51 9.87
CA TYR A 163 -11.44 1.75 8.43
C TYR A 163 -10.08 1.47 7.76
N CYS A 164 -8.97 1.97 8.32
CA CYS A 164 -7.65 1.71 7.75
C CYS A 164 -7.28 0.22 7.84
N ALA A 165 -7.63 -0.43 8.95
CA ALA A 165 -7.39 -1.85 9.16
C ALA A 165 -8.17 -2.71 8.16
N SER A 166 -9.45 -2.39 7.90
CA SER A 166 -10.26 -3.14 6.94
C SER A 166 -9.71 -3.05 5.51
N LEU A 167 -9.26 -1.87 5.07
CA LEU A 167 -8.60 -1.73 3.75
C LEU A 167 -7.34 -2.59 3.65
N ILE A 168 -6.52 -2.62 4.71
CA ILE A 168 -5.31 -3.44 4.74
C ILE A 168 -5.66 -4.93 4.67
N ASP A 169 -6.65 -5.38 5.44
CA ASP A 169 -7.07 -6.78 5.48
C ASP A 169 -7.63 -7.23 4.13
N LEU A 170 -8.51 -6.43 3.52
CA LEU A 170 -9.08 -6.69 2.19
C LEU A 170 -8.00 -6.74 1.10
N PHE A 171 -7.01 -5.84 1.17
CA PHE A 171 -5.88 -5.89 0.24
C PHE A 171 -5.08 -7.17 0.42
N LEU A 172 -4.74 -7.55 1.66
CA LEU A 172 -3.96 -8.76 1.93
C LEU A 172 -4.71 -10.01 1.45
N ASP A 173 -6.03 -10.08 1.63
CA ASP A 173 -6.84 -11.19 1.14
C ASP A 173 -6.82 -11.28 -0.38
N THR A 174 -6.97 -10.15 -1.05
CA THR A 174 -6.93 -10.08 -2.52
C THR A 174 -5.53 -10.40 -3.06
N LYS A 175 -4.48 -9.92 -2.39
CA LYS A 175 -3.09 -10.03 -2.86
C LYS A 175 -2.50 -11.42 -2.59
N LEU A 176 -2.98 -12.10 -1.56
CA LEU A 176 -2.51 -13.41 -1.10
C LEU A 176 -3.70 -14.39 -0.98
N PRO A 177 -4.38 -14.71 -2.09
CA PRO A 177 -5.58 -15.55 -2.04
C PRO A 177 -5.27 -16.96 -1.48
N ASP A 178 -4.10 -17.51 -1.80
CA ASP A 178 -3.71 -18.88 -1.42
C ASP A 178 -2.97 -18.98 -0.08
N LEU A 179 -2.88 -17.88 0.68
CA LEU A 179 -2.24 -17.90 1.99
C LEU A 179 -3.10 -18.69 2.99
N ALA A 180 -2.53 -19.74 3.58
CA ALA A 180 -3.20 -20.51 4.64
C ALA A 180 -3.47 -19.64 5.88
N ASP A 181 -4.58 -19.92 6.58
CA ASP A 181 -4.96 -19.18 7.78
C ASP A 181 -3.95 -19.34 8.92
N GLU A 182 -3.48 -20.57 9.09
CA GLU A 182 -2.51 -20.95 10.12
C GLU A 182 -1.06 -20.94 9.57
N PRO A 183 -0.06 -20.76 10.44
CA PRO A 183 1.35 -20.85 10.09
C PRO A 183 1.71 -22.16 9.38
N ILE A 184 2.46 -22.07 8.28
CA ILE A 184 3.09 -23.24 7.65
C ILE A 184 4.60 -23.28 7.89
N LYS A 185 5.16 -24.50 7.96
CA LYS A 185 6.61 -24.69 8.07
C LYS A 185 7.27 -24.38 6.72
N VAL A 186 7.78 -23.17 6.57
CA VAL A 186 8.60 -22.79 5.42
C VAL A 186 10.07 -23.12 5.70
N PRO A 187 10.74 -23.94 4.87
CA PRO A 187 12.17 -24.22 5.02
C PRO A 187 13.01 -22.95 5.06
N ARG A 188 14.14 -22.96 5.76
CA ARG A 188 15.09 -21.85 5.69
C ARG A 188 15.76 -21.86 4.32
N ARG A 189 15.72 -20.72 3.64
CA ARG A 189 16.50 -20.51 2.41
C ARG A 189 17.98 -20.35 2.78
N LEU A 190 18.86 -21.16 2.22
CA LEU A 190 20.30 -20.98 2.38
C LEU A 190 20.72 -19.67 1.69
N LYS A 191 21.58 -18.89 2.36
CA LYS A 191 22.14 -17.64 1.78
C LYS A 191 22.91 -17.99 0.51
N GLY A 192 22.62 -17.28 -0.59
CA GLY A 192 23.36 -17.39 -1.86
C GLY A 192 22.66 -18.19 -2.98
N LEU A 193 21.49 -18.79 -2.74
CA LEU A 193 20.72 -19.41 -3.83
C LEU A 193 20.08 -18.34 -4.74
N PRO A 194 20.08 -18.53 -6.07
CA PRO A 194 19.34 -17.66 -6.99
C PRO A 194 17.84 -17.70 -6.68
N PRO A 195 17.07 -16.61 -6.86
CA PRO A 195 15.62 -16.57 -6.58
C PRO A 195 14.91 -17.76 -7.22
N GLU A 196 13.98 -18.38 -6.49
CA GLU A 196 13.13 -19.43 -7.09
C GLU A 196 12.38 -18.81 -8.26
N ALA A 197 12.35 -19.51 -9.40
CA ALA A 197 11.57 -19.07 -10.55
C ALA A 197 10.12 -18.88 -10.09
N PRO A 198 9.41 -17.82 -10.55
CA PRO A 198 8.02 -17.66 -10.20
C PRO A 198 7.29 -18.93 -10.63
N GLU A 199 6.70 -19.65 -9.67
CA GLU A 199 5.77 -20.72 -10.00
C GLU A 199 4.67 -20.07 -10.84
N ALA A 200 4.50 -20.57 -12.06
CA ALA A 200 3.39 -20.15 -12.91
C ALA A 200 2.11 -20.59 -12.20
N HIS A 201 1.49 -19.67 -11.47
CA HIS A 201 0.12 -19.86 -11.04
C HIS A 201 -0.76 -19.83 -12.31
N PRO A 202 -1.68 -20.81 -12.47
CA PRO A 202 -2.51 -20.97 -13.66
C PRO A 202 -3.46 -19.79 -13.89
#